data_AF-A0AA39UTB2-F1
#
_entry.id   AF-A0AA39UTB2-F1
#
_cell.length_a   1.000
_cell.length_b   1.000
_cell.length_c   1.000
_cell.angle_alpha   90.00
_cell.angle_beta   90.00
_cell.angle_gamma   90.00
#
_symmetry.space_group_name_H-M   'P 1'
#
loop_
_entity.id
_entity.type
_entity.pdbx_description
1 polymer ?
#
loop_
_entity_poly.entity_id
_entity_poly.type
_entity_poly.pdbx_seq_one_letter_code
_entity_poly.pdbx_strand_id
1 'polypeptide(L)'
;MTRFSTLPLQLQLQLPTLLFHVGPPPVMPSSSMIAVAMQPGWLRFGRGLGGAFPVGVAWAPLVYNPRAPNFYYIELSGLGVGGARVPISEDIFRLTESGYGGVNIDTGTMVVALPTVAYEALWDVFIAKASGVRAPSVLIFDTCYHQYSDNFQFSSISFYFLGGPILTLASHGFLIPVDRVETVWFAFAPSAAGLSIIRNVQQAGIQISIDKARGYVGVIGKIRL
;
A
#
# COMPACT_ATOMS: atom_id res chain seq x y z
N MET A 1 15.84 -20.54 -5.99
CA MET A 1 15.10 -19.88 -4.89
C MET A 1 16.10 -18.94 -4.23
N THR A 2 16.04 -17.65 -4.51
CA THR A 2 17.04 -16.70 -4.02
C THR A 2 16.50 -16.04 -2.76
N ARG A 3 17.11 -16.30 -1.60
CA ARG A 3 16.82 -15.57 -0.36
C ARG A 3 17.53 -14.22 -0.43
N PHE A 4 16.80 -13.13 -0.19
CA PHE A 4 17.38 -11.79 -0.10
C PHE A 4 17.27 -11.28 1.35
N SER A 5 18.34 -10.62 1.83
CA SER A 5 18.38 -9.99 3.15
C SER A 5 17.72 -8.60 3.11
N THR A 6 17.35 -8.11 4.30
CA THR A 6 16.45 -6.97 4.57
C THR A 6 17.07 -5.58 4.39
N LEU A 7 17.79 -5.33 3.30
CA LEU A 7 18.15 -3.97 2.86
C LEU A 7 17.40 -3.65 1.56
N PRO A 8 16.95 -2.40 1.35
CA PRO A 8 16.07 -2.05 0.23
C PRO A 8 16.87 -2.05 -1.07
N LEU A 9 17.07 -3.22 -1.66
CA LEU A 9 17.45 -3.32 -3.07
C LEU A 9 16.21 -2.98 -3.90
N GLN A 10 16.25 -1.84 -4.58
CA GLN A 10 15.38 -1.54 -5.72
C GLN A 10 15.55 -2.65 -6.76
N LEU A 11 14.65 -3.63 -6.75
CA LEU A 11 14.60 -4.65 -7.77
C LEU A 11 13.51 -4.26 -8.79
N GLN A 12 13.81 -3.24 -9.60
CA GLN A 12 12.96 -2.84 -10.73
C GLN A 12 13.17 -3.80 -11.90
N LEU A 13 12.55 -4.98 -11.84
CA LEU A 13 12.63 -5.98 -12.90
C LEU A 13 11.47 -5.83 -13.89
N GLN A 14 11.82 -5.52 -15.14
CA GLN A 14 10.91 -5.42 -16.29
C GLN A 14 10.63 -6.80 -16.90
N LEU A 15 10.01 -7.69 -16.14
CA LEU A 15 9.69 -9.04 -16.60
C LEU A 15 8.21 -9.18 -17.00
N PRO A 16 7.89 -10.01 -18.01
CA PRO A 16 6.55 -10.10 -18.60
C PRO A 16 5.47 -10.58 -17.62
N THR A 17 5.87 -11.28 -16.57
CA THR A 17 5.01 -11.62 -15.44
C THR A 17 5.82 -11.58 -14.16
N LEU A 18 5.36 -10.77 -13.20
CA LEU A 18 5.98 -10.61 -11.88
C LEU A 18 4.95 -10.96 -10.80
N LEU A 19 5.32 -11.79 -9.84
CA LEU A 19 4.51 -12.06 -8.66
C LEU A 19 5.37 -11.84 -7.43
N PHE A 20 4.94 -10.96 -6.54
CA PHE A 20 5.66 -10.71 -5.30
C PHE A 20 4.73 -10.72 -4.09
N HIS A 21 5.29 -11.17 -2.98
CA HIS A 21 4.66 -11.13 -1.67
C HIS A 21 5.60 -10.44 -0.70
N VAL A 22 5.14 -9.35 -0.09
CA VAL A 22 5.85 -8.69 0.99
C VAL A 22 5.34 -9.30 2.29
N GLY A 23 6.24 -9.88 3.09
CA GLY A 23 5.88 -10.39 4.42
C GLY A 23 5.36 -9.27 5.33
N PRO A 24 4.62 -9.58 6.40
CA PRO A 24 4.19 -8.59 7.37
C PRO A 24 5.41 -7.86 7.99
N PRO A 25 5.30 -6.57 8.35
CA PRO A 25 6.36 -5.88 9.07
C PRO A 25 6.61 -6.59 10.42
N PRO A 26 7.84 -6.52 10.96
CA PRO A 26 8.15 -7.14 12.24
C PRO A 26 7.26 -6.56 13.34
N VAL A 27 6.59 -7.43 14.11
CA VAL A 27 6.03 -7.08 15.42
C VAL A 27 7.09 -7.46 16.45
N MET A 28 7.83 -6.46 16.94
CA MET A 28 8.83 -6.67 17.99
C MET A 28 8.11 -6.94 19.31
N PRO A 29 8.52 -7.95 20.10
CA PRO A 29 7.80 -8.30 21.32
C PRO A 29 7.96 -7.19 22.37
N SER A 30 6.90 -6.95 23.16
CA SER A 30 7.09 -6.34 24.48
C SER A 30 7.97 -7.28 25.32
N SER A 31 8.57 -6.77 26.39
CA SER A 31 9.70 -7.30 27.16
C SER A 31 9.63 -8.76 27.71
N SER A 32 8.72 -9.61 27.24
CA SER A 32 8.68 -11.05 27.48
C SER A 32 8.87 -11.82 26.17
N MET A 33 9.96 -12.59 26.12
CA MET A 33 10.50 -13.28 24.94
C MET A 33 9.50 -14.20 24.23
N ILE A 34 9.08 -13.82 23.01
CA ILE A 34 9.05 -14.68 21.81
C ILE A 34 9.30 -13.78 20.59
N ALA A 35 10.49 -13.81 20.01
CA ALA A 35 10.73 -13.18 18.71
C ALA A 35 9.88 -13.92 17.65
N VAL A 36 8.84 -13.27 17.13
CA VAL A 36 8.10 -13.82 15.99
C VAL A 36 9.03 -13.78 14.78
N ALA A 37 9.48 -14.94 14.33
CA ALA A 37 10.39 -15.05 13.19
C ALA A 37 9.78 -14.40 11.94
N MET A 38 10.55 -13.50 11.30
CA MET A 38 10.21 -12.94 9.99
C MET A 38 9.98 -14.08 8.99
N GLN A 39 8.78 -14.19 8.44
CA GLN A 39 8.57 -15.00 7.24
C GLN A 39 9.13 -14.22 6.05
N PRO A 40 10.15 -14.73 5.35
CA PRO A 40 10.68 -14.06 4.17
C PRO A 40 9.60 -13.97 3.09
N GLY A 41 9.45 -12.76 2.52
CA GLY A 41 8.70 -12.56 1.29
C GLY A 41 9.36 -13.27 0.10
N TRP A 42 8.65 -13.35 -1.02
CA TRP A 42 9.17 -13.99 -2.22
C TRP A 42 8.83 -13.21 -3.47
N LEU A 43 9.71 -13.31 -4.46
CA LEU A 43 9.55 -12.78 -5.79
C LEU A 43 9.64 -13.94 -6.77
N ARG A 44 8.64 -14.05 -7.65
CA ARG A 44 8.58 -15.08 -8.68
C ARG A 44 8.38 -14.42 -10.05
N PHE A 45 9.14 -14.92 -11.02
CA PHE A 45 9.02 -14.52 -12.41
C PHE A 45 8.33 -15.63 -13.21
N GLY A 46 7.55 -15.22 -14.19
CA GLY A 46 6.78 -16.13 -15.03
C GLY A 46 5.45 -16.55 -14.41
N ARG A 47 4.64 -17.25 -15.21
CA ARG A 47 3.38 -17.86 -14.73
C ARG A 47 3.72 -19.02 -13.79
N GLY A 48 2.90 -19.26 -12.77
CA GLY A 48 3.17 -20.28 -11.76
C GLY A 48 3.26 -21.69 -12.32
N LEU A 49 3.60 -22.68 -11.46
CA LEU A 49 3.48 -24.10 -11.81
C LEU A 49 2.05 -24.35 -12.35
N GLY A 50 1.93 -24.73 -13.62
CA GLY A 50 0.65 -24.90 -14.33
C GLY A 50 0.14 -23.70 -15.14
N GLY A 51 0.90 -22.59 -15.25
CA GLY A 51 0.56 -21.47 -16.12
C GLY A 51 -0.59 -20.56 -15.62
N ALA A 52 -1.13 -20.84 -14.43
CA ALA A 52 -2.25 -20.12 -13.85
C ALA A 52 -1.81 -19.15 -12.74
N PHE A 53 -2.55 -18.04 -12.62
CA PHE A 53 -2.49 -17.18 -11.44
C PHE A 53 -3.22 -17.86 -10.26
N PRO A 54 -2.92 -17.49 -9.01
CA PRO A 54 -3.66 -18.04 -7.87
C PRO A 54 -5.16 -17.76 -7.99
N VAL A 55 -5.98 -18.67 -7.44
CA VAL A 55 -7.44 -18.49 -7.40
C VAL A 55 -7.77 -17.33 -6.45
N GLY A 56 -8.75 -16.49 -6.79
CA GLY A 56 -9.17 -15.35 -5.97
C GLY A 56 -8.36 -14.06 -6.20
N VAL A 57 -7.56 -13.99 -7.27
CA VAL A 57 -6.95 -12.73 -7.72
C VAL A 57 -8.03 -11.82 -8.25
N ALA A 58 -8.08 -10.59 -7.74
CA ALA A 58 -8.89 -9.55 -8.32
C ALA A 58 -8.02 -8.63 -9.20
N TRP A 59 -8.51 -8.34 -10.40
CA TRP A 59 -7.74 -7.71 -11.46
C TRP A 59 -8.15 -6.26 -11.68
N ALA A 60 -7.17 -5.41 -11.92
CA ALA A 60 -7.35 -4.04 -12.38
C ALA A 60 -6.48 -3.77 -13.62
N PRO A 61 -6.92 -2.87 -14.52
CA PRO A 61 -6.16 -2.51 -15.70
C PRO A 61 -4.85 -1.81 -15.31
N LEU A 62 -3.77 -2.14 -16.03
CA LEU A 62 -2.56 -1.32 -16.07
C LEU A 62 -2.76 -0.21 -17.09
N VAL A 63 -2.37 1.01 -16.72
CA VAL A 63 -2.41 2.17 -17.62
C VAL A 63 -0.99 2.54 -18.01
N TYR A 64 -0.82 3.00 -19.25
CA TYR A 64 0.48 3.43 -19.77
C TYR A 64 0.70 4.92 -19.49
N ASN A 65 1.83 5.27 -18.87
CA ASN A 65 2.26 6.64 -18.71
C ASN A 65 3.41 6.98 -19.69
N PRO A 66 3.21 7.88 -20.68
CA PRO A 66 4.24 8.23 -21.65
C PRO A 66 5.46 8.93 -21.04
N ARG A 67 5.33 9.60 -19.90
CA ARG A 67 6.44 10.25 -19.19
C ARG A 67 7.25 9.28 -18.32
N ALA A 68 6.65 8.16 -17.96
CA ALA A 68 7.20 7.21 -17.01
C ALA A 68 6.92 5.75 -17.44
N PRO A 69 7.34 5.35 -18.67
CA PRO A 69 6.93 4.08 -19.29
C PRO A 69 7.47 2.83 -18.59
N ASN A 70 8.43 3.01 -17.67
CA ASN A 70 9.06 1.94 -16.91
C ASN A 70 8.34 1.60 -15.59
N PHE A 71 7.30 2.36 -15.24
CA PHE A 71 6.54 2.16 -14.01
C PHE A 71 5.17 1.54 -14.29
N TYR A 72 4.60 0.91 -13.26
CA TYR A 72 3.27 0.31 -13.32
C TYR A 72 2.24 1.29 -12.78
N TYR A 73 1.37 1.77 -13.66
CA TYR A 73 0.28 2.67 -13.29
C TYR A 73 -1.06 1.93 -13.26
N ILE A 74 -1.91 2.37 -12.36
CA ILE A 74 -3.30 1.97 -12.21
C ILE A 74 -4.17 3.22 -12.07
N GLU A 75 -5.48 3.03 -12.10
CA GLU A 75 -6.45 4.07 -11.80
C GLU A 75 -7.26 3.71 -10.56
N LEU A 76 -7.52 4.71 -9.73
CA LEU A 76 -8.37 4.60 -8.56
C LEU A 76 -9.62 5.47 -8.76
N SER A 77 -10.78 4.94 -8.39
CA SER A 77 -12.03 5.69 -8.30
C SER A 77 -12.25 6.33 -6.93
N GLY A 78 -11.36 6.09 -5.96
CA GLY A 78 -11.45 6.69 -4.64
C GLY A 78 -10.74 5.94 -3.52
N LEU A 79 -10.94 6.47 -2.31
CA LEU A 79 -10.42 5.94 -1.05
C LEU A 79 -11.57 5.66 -0.08
N GLY A 80 -11.33 4.86 0.96
CA GLY A 80 -12.30 4.62 2.02
C GLY A 80 -11.68 4.38 3.38
N VAL A 81 -12.47 4.65 4.43
CA VAL A 81 -12.12 4.44 5.83
C VAL A 81 -13.28 3.75 6.54
N GLY A 82 -13.03 2.56 7.08
CA GLY A 82 -14.01 1.77 7.82
C GLY A 82 -15.23 1.38 6.96
N GLY A 83 -15.00 1.09 5.68
CA GLY A 83 -16.05 0.72 4.71
C GLY A 83 -16.83 1.89 4.09
N ALA A 84 -16.63 3.12 4.55
CA ALA A 84 -17.23 4.31 3.92
C ALA A 84 -16.25 4.95 2.93
N ARG A 85 -16.75 5.44 1.78
CA ARG A 85 -15.94 6.22 0.83
C ARG A 85 -15.58 7.59 1.41
N VAL A 86 -14.37 8.04 1.13
CA VAL A 86 -13.90 9.41 1.39
C VAL A 86 -14.52 10.33 0.33
N PRO A 87 -15.07 11.50 0.69
CA PRO A 87 -15.74 12.40 -0.24
C PRO A 87 -14.73 13.22 -1.06
N ILE A 88 -14.11 12.58 -2.06
CA ILE A 88 -13.17 13.19 -3.01
C ILE A 88 -13.55 12.86 -4.44
N SER A 89 -13.22 13.77 -5.37
CA SER A 89 -13.41 13.50 -6.80
C SER A 89 -12.46 12.41 -7.28
N GLU A 90 -12.98 11.49 -8.11
CA GLU A 90 -12.19 10.48 -8.80
C GLU A 90 -11.10 11.09 -9.69
N ASP A 91 -11.35 12.26 -10.28
CA ASP A 91 -10.41 12.96 -11.17
C ASP A 91 -9.06 13.27 -10.49
N ILE A 92 -9.01 13.29 -9.15
CA ILE A 92 -7.75 13.48 -8.41
C ILE A 92 -6.73 12.37 -8.70
N PHE A 93 -7.18 11.16 -9.04
CA PHE A 93 -6.31 10.03 -9.33
C PHE A 93 -6.07 9.80 -10.82
N ARG A 94 -6.71 10.61 -11.69
CA ARG A 94 -6.69 10.40 -13.13
C ARG A 94 -5.28 10.58 -13.70
N LEU A 95 -4.93 9.70 -14.63
CA LEU A 95 -3.75 9.90 -15.48
C LEU A 95 -4.17 10.68 -16.72
N THR A 96 -3.53 11.83 -16.94
CA THR A 96 -3.76 12.62 -18.16
C THR A 96 -3.07 11.99 -19.36
N GLU A 97 -3.55 12.27 -20.58
CA GLU A 97 -2.93 11.80 -21.83
C GLU A 97 -1.46 12.24 -21.96
N SER A 98 -1.11 13.40 -21.40
CA SER A 98 0.26 13.91 -21.34
C SER A 98 1.15 13.27 -20.25
N GLY A 99 0.61 12.31 -19.48
CA GLY A 99 1.35 11.53 -18.48
C GLY A 99 1.52 12.20 -17.10
N TYR A 100 0.72 13.23 -16.78
CA TYR A 100 0.63 13.81 -15.44
C TYR A 100 -0.46 13.11 -14.61
N GLY A 101 -0.22 13.02 -13.30
CA GLY A 101 -1.12 12.34 -12.36
C GLY A 101 -0.97 10.82 -12.39
N GLY A 102 -2.08 10.13 -12.16
CA GLY A 102 -2.13 8.67 -12.07
C GLY A 102 -1.63 8.11 -10.73
N VAL A 103 -1.79 6.80 -10.58
CA VAL A 103 -1.40 6.07 -9.37
C VAL A 103 -0.34 5.04 -9.74
N ASN A 104 0.87 5.20 -9.20
CA ASN A 104 2.01 4.31 -9.45
C ASN A 104 2.12 3.26 -8.34
N ILE A 105 2.37 2.00 -8.71
CA ILE A 105 2.72 0.93 -7.76
C ILE A 105 4.25 0.86 -7.65
N ASP A 106 4.79 1.28 -6.51
CA ASP A 106 6.23 1.35 -6.24
C ASP A 106 6.63 0.48 -5.05
N THR A 107 7.63 -0.39 -5.21
CA THR A 107 8.20 -1.21 -4.14
C THR A 107 9.40 -0.54 -3.46
N GLY A 108 9.92 0.57 -4.00
CA GLY A 108 11.19 1.19 -3.61
C GLY A 108 11.12 2.27 -2.52
N THR A 109 9.93 2.68 -2.08
CA THR A 109 9.74 3.77 -1.11
C THR A 109 8.77 3.39 0.02
N MET A 110 8.92 4.02 1.20
CA MET A 110 8.30 3.54 2.45
C MET A 110 6.86 4.04 2.72
N VAL A 111 6.49 5.26 2.30
CA VAL A 111 5.25 5.94 2.75
C VAL A 111 4.43 6.44 1.57
N VAL A 112 3.13 6.11 1.47
CA VAL A 112 2.26 6.55 0.35
C VAL A 112 2.30 8.06 0.21
N ALA A 113 2.60 8.52 -0.99
CA ALA A 113 2.39 9.92 -1.36
C ALA A 113 1.03 10.00 -2.06
N LEU A 114 0.13 10.87 -1.60
CA LEU A 114 -1.15 11.18 -2.27
C LEU A 114 -1.17 12.65 -2.68
N PRO A 115 -1.90 13.04 -3.74
CA PRO A 115 -2.24 14.44 -3.98
C PRO A 115 -2.74 15.08 -2.68
N THR A 116 -2.27 16.28 -2.34
CA THR A 116 -2.51 16.91 -1.04
C THR A 116 -3.98 16.91 -0.64
N VAL A 117 -4.88 17.24 -1.58
CA VAL A 117 -6.34 17.22 -1.37
C VAL A 117 -6.87 15.83 -0.99
N ALA A 118 -6.35 14.75 -1.60
CA ALA A 118 -6.74 13.39 -1.25
C ALA A 118 -6.15 12.95 0.09
N TYR A 119 -4.91 13.37 0.40
CA TYR A 119 -4.30 13.12 1.71
C TYR A 119 -5.10 13.76 2.84
N GLU A 120 -5.42 15.04 2.72
CA GLU A 120 -6.17 15.80 3.74
C GLU A 120 -7.55 15.19 3.97
N ALA A 121 -8.30 14.90 2.91
CA ALA A 121 -9.62 14.28 3.03
C ALA A 121 -9.58 12.87 3.62
N LEU A 122 -8.57 12.05 3.25
CA LEU A 122 -8.38 10.73 3.86
C LEU A 122 -8.04 10.87 5.34
N TRP A 123 -7.15 11.81 5.66
CA TRP A 123 -6.69 12.07 7.02
C TRP A 123 -7.83 12.53 7.93
N ASP A 124 -8.66 13.47 7.49
CA ASP A 124 -9.84 13.96 8.23
C ASP A 124 -10.79 12.81 8.62
N VAL A 125 -11.14 11.96 7.66
CA VAL A 125 -12.02 10.81 7.92
C VAL A 125 -11.33 9.77 8.81
N PHE A 126 -10.01 9.58 8.64
CA PHE A 126 -9.23 8.66 9.44
C PHE A 126 -9.17 9.09 10.91
N ILE A 127 -8.78 10.34 11.20
CA ILE A 127 -8.66 10.84 12.58
C ILE A 127 -10.01 10.87 13.27
N ALA A 128 -11.09 11.20 12.56
CA ALA A 128 -12.45 11.22 13.12
C ALA A 128 -12.93 9.82 13.55
N LYS A 129 -12.36 8.77 12.96
CA LYS A 129 -12.66 7.36 13.28
C LYS A 129 -11.55 6.66 14.07
N ALA A 130 -10.45 7.36 14.36
CA ALA A 130 -9.34 6.82 15.12
C ALA A 130 -9.63 6.95 16.61
N SER A 131 -9.33 5.92 17.37
CA SER A 131 -9.32 5.93 18.83
C SER A 131 -7.92 5.57 19.31
N GLY A 132 -7.39 6.36 20.25
CA GLY A 132 -6.06 6.16 20.81
C GLY A 132 -5.44 7.46 21.31
N VAL A 133 -4.39 7.33 22.12
CA VAL A 133 -3.66 8.49 22.65
C VAL A 133 -2.67 9.00 21.62
N ARG A 134 -2.79 10.26 21.23
CA ARG A 134 -1.86 10.93 20.31
C ARG A 134 -0.46 11.03 20.93
N ALA A 135 0.55 10.70 20.16
CA ALA A 135 1.95 10.89 20.54
C ALA A 135 2.55 12.08 19.77
N PRO A 136 3.67 12.66 20.25
CA PRO A 136 4.39 13.70 19.52
C PRO A 136 4.76 13.24 18.10
N SER A 137 4.64 14.14 17.14
CA SER A 137 5.09 13.92 15.76
C SER A 137 6.60 13.66 15.70
N VAL A 138 7.03 12.82 14.77
CA VAL A 138 8.44 12.46 14.59
C VAL A 138 8.80 12.59 13.10
N LEU A 139 9.86 13.34 12.80
CA LEU A 139 10.36 13.55 11.42
C LEU A 139 9.28 14.10 10.49
N ILE A 140 8.94 13.37 9.41
CA ILE A 140 7.95 13.74 8.40
C ILE A 140 6.54 13.21 8.71
N PHE A 141 6.35 12.60 9.89
CA PHE A 141 5.11 11.95 10.28
C PHE A 141 4.35 12.81 11.26
N ASP A 142 3.28 13.42 10.77
CA ASP A 142 2.46 14.34 11.56
C ASP A 142 1.43 13.62 12.44
N THR A 143 1.30 12.31 12.26
CA THR A 143 0.24 11.51 12.87
C THR A 143 0.78 10.27 13.56
N CYS A 144 1.01 10.40 14.88
CA CYS A 144 1.52 9.35 15.75
C CYS A 144 0.53 8.99 16.88
N TYR A 145 0.50 7.73 17.29
CA TYR A 145 -0.34 7.22 18.40
C TYR A 145 0.44 6.24 19.27
N HIS A 146 0.15 6.20 20.57
CA HIS A 146 0.68 5.17 21.48
C HIS A 146 -0.02 3.83 21.24
N GLN A 147 0.79 2.80 20.92
CA GLN A 147 0.31 1.50 20.45
C GLN A 147 -0.35 0.64 21.54
N TYR A 148 0.01 0.88 22.81
CA TYR A 148 -0.50 0.14 23.97
C TYR A 148 -1.54 0.91 24.77
N SER A 149 -2.18 1.92 24.16
CA SER A 149 -3.29 2.62 24.81
C SER A 149 -4.55 1.74 24.81
N ASP A 150 -5.31 1.74 25.90
CA ASP A 150 -6.48 0.86 26.10
C ASP A 150 -7.58 1.03 25.03
N ASN A 151 -7.61 2.18 24.35
CA ASN A 151 -8.59 2.52 23.32
C ASN A 151 -8.01 2.50 21.89
N PHE A 152 -6.88 1.81 21.67
CA PHE A 152 -6.20 1.79 20.38
C PHE A 152 -6.99 1.01 19.31
N GLN A 153 -7.78 1.73 18.51
CA GLN A 153 -8.57 1.16 17.41
C GLN A 153 -8.56 2.06 16.19
N PHE A 154 -8.32 1.46 15.03
CA PHE A 154 -8.37 2.14 13.74
C PHE A 154 -9.28 1.41 12.77
N SER A 155 -9.98 2.21 11.98
CA SER A 155 -10.73 1.72 10.84
C SER A 155 -9.79 1.32 9.70
N SER A 156 -10.14 0.26 8.97
CA SER A 156 -9.42 -0.16 7.76
C SER A 156 -9.41 0.93 6.69
N ILE A 157 -8.31 1.05 5.94
CA ILE A 157 -8.24 1.91 4.75
C ILE A 157 -8.47 1.08 3.50
N SER A 158 -9.13 1.62 2.49
CA SER A 158 -9.37 0.92 1.22
C SER A 158 -9.05 1.77 0.00
N PHE A 159 -8.46 1.15 -1.01
CA PHE A 159 -8.29 1.69 -2.35
C PHE A 159 -9.36 1.09 -3.27
N TYR A 160 -10.12 1.94 -3.94
CA TYR A 160 -11.12 1.51 -4.93
C TYR A 160 -10.49 1.62 -6.32
N PHE A 161 -10.20 0.50 -6.96
CA PHE A 161 -9.65 0.51 -8.31
C PHE A 161 -10.76 0.88 -9.31
N LEU A 162 -10.43 1.70 -10.30
CA LEU A 162 -11.39 2.04 -11.35
C LEU A 162 -11.71 0.80 -12.19
N GLY A 163 -13.00 0.47 -12.28
CA GLY A 163 -13.47 -0.73 -13.00
C GLY A 163 -12.96 -2.05 -12.41
N GLY A 164 -12.51 -2.05 -11.16
CA GLY A 164 -11.80 -3.16 -10.54
C GLY A 164 -12.16 -3.39 -9.07
N PRO A 165 -11.35 -4.15 -8.34
CA PRO A 165 -11.63 -4.53 -6.96
C PRO A 165 -11.39 -3.43 -5.94
N ILE A 166 -11.86 -3.69 -4.72
CA ILE A 166 -11.51 -2.94 -3.53
C ILE A 166 -10.35 -3.63 -2.82
N LEU A 167 -9.22 -2.93 -2.68
CA LEU A 167 -8.10 -3.37 -1.85
C LEU A 167 -8.25 -2.77 -0.45
N THR A 168 -8.63 -3.58 0.53
CA THR A 168 -8.70 -3.17 1.93
C THR A 168 -7.41 -3.52 2.67
N LEU A 169 -6.75 -2.50 3.21
CA LEU A 169 -5.56 -2.62 4.04
C LEU A 169 -5.95 -2.93 5.49
N ALA A 170 -5.24 -3.87 6.11
CA ALA A 170 -5.21 -4.01 7.56
C ALA A 170 -4.31 -2.93 8.19
N SER A 171 -4.36 -2.78 9.51
CA SER A 171 -3.63 -1.75 10.27
C SER A 171 -2.14 -1.69 9.94
N HIS A 172 -1.45 -2.83 9.83
CA HIS A 172 -0.03 -2.90 9.45
C HIS A 172 0.27 -2.35 8.04
N GLY A 173 -0.74 -2.25 7.17
CA GLY A 173 -0.62 -1.67 5.84
C GLY A 173 -0.67 -0.13 5.82
N PHE A 174 -1.02 0.51 6.94
CA PHE A 174 -1.08 1.97 7.04
C PHE A 174 -0.57 2.56 8.36
N LEU A 175 -0.12 1.71 9.29
CA LEU A 175 0.53 2.08 10.53
C LEU A 175 1.93 1.47 10.59
N ILE A 176 2.94 2.32 10.74
CA ILE A 176 4.34 1.90 10.87
C ILE A 176 4.72 1.99 12.35
N PRO A 177 5.13 0.88 13.00
CA PRO A 177 5.65 0.92 14.35
C PRO A 177 7.02 1.58 14.37
N VAL A 178 7.31 2.36 15.41
CA VAL A 178 8.61 3.00 15.58
C VAL A 178 9.26 2.69 16.90
N ASP A 179 10.47 2.17 16.74
CA ASP A 179 11.34 1.77 17.81
C ASP A 179 11.71 2.95 18.71
N ARG A 180 11.71 2.67 20.02
CA ARG A 180 12.06 3.52 21.18
C ARG A 180 10.91 4.23 21.90
N VAL A 181 9.70 4.32 21.31
CA VAL A 181 8.63 5.16 21.91
C VAL A 181 7.28 4.46 22.03
N GLU A 182 7.18 3.19 21.64
CA GLU A 182 5.90 2.43 21.63
C GLU A 182 4.80 3.19 20.87
N THR A 183 5.18 3.82 19.75
CA THR A 183 4.28 4.59 18.89
C THR A 183 4.14 3.97 17.52
N VAL A 184 2.98 4.16 16.91
CA VAL A 184 2.74 3.89 15.49
C VAL A 184 2.46 5.17 14.74
N TRP A 185 2.82 5.20 13.46
CA TRP A 185 2.74 6.36 12.61
C TRP A 185 1.83 6.10 11.42
N PHE A 186 1.05 7.09 11.04
CA PHE A 186 0.24 7.02 9.84
C PHE A 186 1.10 7.06 8.57
N ALA A 187 1.01 6.02 7.75
CA ALA A 187 1.90 5.79 6.61
C ALA A 187 1.43 6.45 5.30
N PHE A 188 0.86 7.65 5.41
CA PHE A 188 0.46 8.49 4.28
C PHE A 188 1.03 9.90 4.45
N ALA A 189 1.41 10.53 3.34
CA ALA A 189 1.94 11.88 3.29
C ALA A 189 1.43 12.63 2.04
N PRO A 190 1.38 13.97 2.08
CA PRO A 190 1.04 14.76 0.91
C PRO A 190 2.14 14.73 -0.15
N SER A 191 1.74 14.82 -1.42
CA SER A 191 2.59 14.81 -2.61
C SER A 191 2.57 16.17 -3.27
N ALA A 192 3.66 16.94 -3.13
CA ALA A 192 3.80 18.24 -3.81
C ALA A 192 3.80 18.12 -5.35
N ALA A 193 4.12 16.94 -5.87
CA ALA A 193 4.12 16.65 -7.31
C ALA A 193 2.75 16.15 -7.84
N GLY A 194 1.73 16.02 -6.98
CA GLY A 194 0.41 15.51 -7.36
C GLY A 194 0.38 14.04 -7.77
N LEU A 195 1.44 13.28 -7.47
CA LEU A 195 1.54 11.84 -7.76
C LEU A 195 0.93 11.03 -6.62
N SER A 196 0.13 10.02 -6.97
CA SER A 196 -0.28 8.96 -6.06
C SER A 196 0.67 7.78 -6.17
N ILE A 197 1.23 7.29 -5.06
CA ILE A 197 2.18 6.16 -5.09
C ILE A 197 1.81 5.14 -4.01
N ILE A 198 1.32 3.97 -4.42
CA ILE A 198 1.09 2.83 -3.52
C ILE A 198 2.45 2.19 -3.22
N ARG A 199 2.84 2.16 -1.94
CA ARG A 199 4.21 1.90 -1.50
C ARG A 199 4.35 0.65 -0.65
N ASN A 200 5.58 0.28 -0.31
CA ASN A 200 5.95 -1.03 0.24
C ASN A 200 5.12 -1.43 1.48
N VAL A 201 4.84 -0.49 2.39
CA VAL A 201 4.06 -0.76 3.61
C VAL A 201 2.64 -1.22 3.28
N GLN A 202 2.01 -0.64 2.27
CA GLN A 202 0.67 -0.99 1.81
C GLN A 202 0.64 -2.31 1.04
N GLN A 203 1.82 -2.80 0.64
CA GLN A 203 2.01 -4.07 -0.05
C GLN A 203 2.31 -5.22 0.92
N ALA A 204 2.59 -4.92 2.20
CA ALA A 204 2.80 -5.93 3.23
C ALA A 204 1.54 -6.77 3.45
N GLY A 205 1.71 -8.10 3.43
CA GLY A 205 0.62 -9.06 3.64
C GLY A 205 -0.30 -9.29 2.43
N ILE A 206 -0.06 -8.62 1.29
CA ILE A 206 -0.79 -8.85 0.03
C ILE A 206 0.12 -9.52 -1.01
N GLN A 207 -0.47 -10.23 -1.98
CA GLN A 207 0.25 -10.70 -3.15
C GLN A 207 -0.14 -9.82 -4.34
N ILE A 208 0.85 -9.32 -5.07
CA ILE A 208 0.64 -8.53 -6.27
C ILE A 208 1.20 -9.30 -7.46
N SER A 209 0.33 -9.57 -8.43
CA SER A 209 0.62 -10.15 -9.74
C SER A 209 0.63 -9.05 -10.78
N ILE A 210 1.60 -9.03 -11.69
CA ILE A 210 1.64 -8.10 -12.82
C ILE A 210 1.67 -8.95 -14.09
N ASP A 211 0.64 -8.85 -14.94
CA ASP A 211 0.58 -9.42 -16.28
C ASP A 211 0.70 -8.29 -17.31
N LYS A 212 1.94 -7.90 -17.62
CA LYS A 212 2.21 -6.82 -18.59
C LYS A 212 1.75 -7.19 -19.99
N ALA A 213 1.83 -8.47 -20.35
CA ALA A 213 1.41 -8.94 -21.68
C ALA A 213 -0.09 -8.76 -21.91
N ARG A 214 -0.90 -8.88 -20.85
CA ARG A 214 -2.35 -8.65 -20.92
C ARG A 214 -2.77 -7.26 -20.45
N GLY A 215 -1.87 -6.50 -19.81
CA GLY A 215 -2.15 -5.16 -19.32
C GLY A 215 -2.94 -5.14 -18.00
N TYR A 216 -2.66 -6.04 -17.07
CA TYR A 216 -3.37 -6.12 -15.79
C TYR A 216 -2.45 -6.25 -14.57
N VAL A 217 -2.89 -5.69 -13.45
CA VAL A 217 -2.37 -6.00 -12.12
C VAL A 217 -3.42 -6.80 -11.35
N GLY A 218 -2.98 -7.85 -10.68
CA GLY A 218 -3.79 -8.71 -9.85
C GLY A 218 -3.40 -8.55 -8.40
N VAL A 219 -4.38 -8.40 -7.51
CA VAL A 219 -4.13 -8.32 -6.07
C VAL A 219 -4.82 -9.48 -5.37
N ILE A 220 -4.13 -10.09 -4.41
CA ILE A 220 -4.67 -11.09 -3.48
C ILE A 220 -4.49 -10.56 -2.07
N GLY A 221 -5.60 -10.42 -1.35
CA GLY A 221 -5.66 -9.92 0.02
C GLY A 221 -7.09 -10.04 0.57
N LYS A 222 -7.43 -9.27 1.60
CA LYS A 222 -8.82 -9.17 2.06
C LYS A 222 -9.62 -8.32 1.07
N ILE A 223 -10.09 -8.95 0.01
CA ILE A 223 -10.84 -8.32 -1.07
C ILE A 223 -12.32 -8.34 -0.72
N ARG A 224 -13.00 -7.21 -0.93
CA ARG A 224 -14.46 -7.15 -1.00
C ARG A 224 -14.85 -6.88 -2.45
N LEU A 225 -15.79 -7.68 -2.95
CA LEU A 225 -16.44 -7.50 -4.25
C LEU A 225 -17.53 -6.42 -4.13
#